data_AF-A0A527Y2V7-F1
#
_entry.id   AF-A0A527Y2V7-F1
#
_cell.length_a   1.000
_cell.length_b   1.000
_cell.length_c   1.000
_cell.angle_alpha   90.00
_cell.angle_beta   90.00
_cell.angle_gamma   90.00
#
_symmetry.space_group_name_H-M   'P 1'
#
loop_
_entity.id
_entity.type
_entity.pdbx_description
1 polymer ?
#
loop_
_entity_poly.entity_id
_entity_poly.type
_entity_poly.pdbx_seq_one_letter_code
_entity_poly.pdbx_strand_id
1 'polypeptide(L)' 'GTARGGILVAIAAKHKLPVYFIGVGEQVDDLEPFSASEFARAIAGVA' A
#
# COMPACT_ATOMS: atom_id res chain seq x y z
N GLY A 1 -7.59 -7.74 4.80
CA GLY A 1 -7.04 -8.68 3.80
C GLY A 1 -5.52 -8.57 3.77
N THR A 2 -4.86 -9.13 4.78
CA THR A 2 -3.42 -8.98 5.05
C THR A 2 -2.51 -9.61 3.97
N ALA A 3 -3.03 -10.55 3.18
CA ALA A 3 -2.28 -11.20 2.09
C ALA A 3 -1.94 -10.27 0.90
N ARG A 4 -2.64 -9.16 0.71
CA ARG A 4 -2.42 -8.26 -0.44
C ARG A 4 -1.29 -7.25 -0.22
N GLY A 5 -0.91 -6.94 1.02
CA GLY A 5 0.10 -5.92 1.32
C GLY A 5 1.53 -6.31 0.88
N GLY A 6 1.86 -7.60 0.92
CA GLY A 6 3.21 -8.08 0.62
C GLY A 6 3.67 -7.86 -0.83
N ILE A 7 2.74 -7.88 -1.80
CA ILE A 7 3.10 -7.72 -3.22
C ILE A 7 3.56 -6.30 -3.56
N LEU A 8 3.02 -5.28 -2.87
CA LEU A 8 3.40 -3.89 -3.07
C LEU A 8 4.88 -3.68 -2.71
N VAL A 9 5.35 -4.30 -1.62
CA VAL A 9 6.75 -4.23 -1.19
C VAL A 9 7.67 -4.85 -2.25
N ALA A 10 7.30 -6.00 -2.80
CA ALA A 10 8.08 -6.68 -3.83
C ALA A 10 8.16 -5.85 -5.14
N ILE A 11 7.05 -5.24 -5.57
CA ILE A 11 7.01 -4.38 -6.76
C ILE A 11 7.88 -3.14 -6.54
N ALA A 12 7.74 -2.47 -5.40
CA ALA A 12 8.55 -1.29 -5.06
C ALA A 12 10.05 -1.61 -5.02
N ALA A 13 10.44 -2.74 -4.42
CA ALA A 13 11.83 -3.18 -4.37
C ALA A 13 12.40 -3.49 -5.76
N LYS A 14 11.61 -4.14 -6.63
CA LYS A 14 12.02 -4.51 -7.98
C LYS A 14 12.17 -3.29 -8.90
N HIS A 15 11.20 -2.38 -8.87
CA HIS A 15 11.11 -1.29 -9.85
C HIS A 15 11.74 0.01 -9.36
N LYS A 16 11.95 0.20 -8.06
CA LYS A 16 12.49 1.42 -7.44
C LYS A 16 11.74 2.70 -7.85
N LEU A 17 10.43 2.56 -8.14
CA LEU A 17 9.56 3.68 -8.47
C LEU A 17 8.73 4.07 -7.25
N PRO A 18 8.42 5.36 -7.07
CA PRO A 18 7.52 5.81 -6.02
C PRO A 18 6.08 5.35 -6.30
N VAL A 19 5.38 4.94 -5.23
CA VAL A 19 3.93 4.71 -5.25
C VAL A 19 3.27 6.01 -4.77
N TYR A 20 2.35 6.56 -5.57
CA TYR A 20 1.67 7.82 -5.24
C TYR A 20 0.27 7.62 -4.65
N PHE A 21 -0.46 6.61 -5.13
CA PHE A 21 -1.85 6.34 -4.73
C PHE A 21 -2.09 4.84 -4.59
N ILE A 22 -3.05 4.46 -3.75
CA ILE A 22 -3.55 3.10 -3.60
C ILE A 22 -5.07 3.08 -3.62
N GLY A 23 -5.65 2.01 -4.20
CA GLY A 23 -7.08 1.74 -4.05
C GLY A 23 -7.33 0.98 -2.76
N VAL A 24 -8.15 1.53 -1.88
CA VAL A 24 -8.56 0.88 -0.61
C VAL A 24 -9.91 0.18 -0.69
N GLY A 25 -10.60 0.31 -1.83
CA GLY A 25 -11.91 -0.28 -2.13
C GLY A 25 -12.15 -0.38 -3.64
N GLU A 26 -13.42 -0.36 -4.04
CA GLU A 26 -13.86 -0.58 -5.43
C GLU A 26 -14.47 0.67 -6.08
N GLN A 27 -14.79 1.69 -5.29
CA GLN A 27 -15.39 2.93 -5.76
C GLN A 27 -14.30 3.90 -6.25
N VAL A 28 -14.71 4.85 -7.10
CA VAL A 28 -13.81 5.91 -7.58
C VAL A 28 -13.23 6.73 -6.43
N ASP A 29 -14.01 6.92 -5.38
CA ASP A 29 -13.63 7.70 -4.20
C ASP A 29 -12.70 6.92 -3.24
N ASP A 30 -12.46 5.63 -3.50
CA ASP A 30 -11.57 4.78 -2.70
C ASP A 30 -10.09 4.89 -3.15
N LEU A 31 -9.75 5.88 -3.98
CA LEU A 31 -8.39 6.18 -4.38
C LEU A 31 -7.76 7.16 -3.38
N GLU A 32 -6.81 6.67 -2.58
CA GLU A 32 -6.17 7.46 -1.53
C GLU A 32 -4.68 7.70 -1.82
N PRO A 33 -4.11 8.84 -1.39
CA PRO A 33 -2.66 9.05 -1.40
C PRO A 33 -1.93 7.96 -0.61
N PHE A 34 -0.82 7.47 -1.15
CA PHE A 34 -0.05 6.42 -0.50
C PHE A 34 0.88 6.96 0.59
N SER A 35 0.78 6.38 1.80
CA SER A 35 1.72 6.61 2.90
C SER A 35 2.48 5.33 3.23
N ALA A 36 3.78 5.30 2.91
CA ALA A 36 4.64 4.16 3.24
C ALA A 36 4.69 3.87 4.74
N SER A 37 4.60 4.92 5.58
CA SER A 37 4.65 4.77 7.04
C SER A 37 3.38 4.12 7.59
N GLU A 38 2.20 4.51 7.11
CA GLU A 38 0.93 3.92 7.53
C GLU A 38 0.80 2.50 7.02
N PHE A 39 1.19 2.27 5.77
CA PHE A 39 1.20 0.94 5.18
C PHE A 39 2.12 -0.03 5.96
N ALA A 40 3.32 0.42 6.35
CA ALA A 40 4.23 -0.38 7.17
C ALA A 40 3.65 -0.69 8.56
N ARG A 41 3.03 0.31 9.23
CA ARG A 41 2.35 0.10 10.52
C ARG A 41 1.20 -0.91 10.42
N ALA A 42 0.40 -0.81 9.36
CA ALA A 42 -0.71 -1.72 9.11
C ALA A 42 -0.23 -3.17 8.89
N ILE A 43 0.87 -3.37 8.16
CA ILE A 43 1.49 -4.70 7.96
C ILE A 43 2.07 -5.24 9.27
N ALA A 44 2.75 -4.39 10.05
CA ALA A 44 3.38 -4.77 11.30
C ALA A 44 2.37 -4.99 12.45
N GLY A 45 1.08 -4.66 12.26
CA GLY A 45 0.04 -4.81 13.27
C GLY A 45 0.17 -3.82 14.43
N VAL A 46 0.77 -2.65 14.17
CA VAL A 46 1.01 -1.57 15.16
C VAL A 46 0.24 -0.29 14.82
N ALA A 47 -0.76 -0.41 13.94
CA ALA A 47 -1.65 0.66 13.52
C ALA A 47 -2.80 0.84 14.53
#